data_AF-A0A544QM66-F1
#
_entry.id   AF-A0A544QM66-F1
#
_cell.length_a   1.000
_cell.length_b   1.000
_cell.length_c   1.000
_cell.angle_alpha   90.00
_cell.angle_beta   90.00
_cell.angle_gamma   90.00
#
_symmetry.space_group_name_H-M   'P 1'
#
loop_
_entity.id
_entity.type
_entity.pdbx_description
1 polymer ?
#
loop_
_entity_poly.entity_id
_entity_poly.type
_entity_poly.pdbx_seq_one_letter_code
_entity_poly.pdbx_strand_id
1 'polypeptide(L)'
;MSPPAIDAEALDGLDDANDAEAAAIAVAIAAHLRDREAAAAAAAAAAAGDEETGRRSWGFAGRLSGIAVSAKRPPASTPADDWTAADRADRF
;
A
#
# COMPACT_ATOMS: atom_id res chain seq x y z
N MET A 1 14.71 14.33 -8.87
CA MET A 1 14.96 13.44 -10.02
C MET A 1 15.05 14.36 -11.23
N SER A 2 16.19 14.42 -11.90
CA SER A 2 16.25 15.12 -13.19
C SER A 2 15.34 14.35 -14.16
N PRO A 3 14.50 15.02 -14.97
CA PRO A 3 13.76 14.32 -16.01
C PRO A 3 14.77 13.60 -16.92
N PRO A 4 14.45 12.39 -17.41
CA PRO A 4 15.30 11.74 -18.40
C PRO A 4 15.44 12.69 -19.59
N ALA A 5 16.66 12.83 -20.10
CA ALA A 5 16.88 13.56 -21.34
C ALA A 5 16.11 12.85 -22.44
N ILE A 6 15.41 13.61 -23.28
CA ILE A 6 14.75 13.06 -24.47
C ILE A 6 15.83 12.84 -25.53
N ASP A 7 15.93 11.62 -26.06
CA ASP A 7 16.86 11.28 -27.13
C ASP A 7 16.44 12.00 -28.42
N ALA A 8 17.26 12.94 -28.91
CA ALA A 8 16.93 13.75 -30.07
C ALA A 8 16.72 12.91 -31.35
N GLU A 9 17.46 11.81 -31.49
CA GLU A 9 17.33 10.86 -32.60
C GLU A 9 15.99 10.11 -32.57
N ALA A 10 15.36 9.98 -31.40
CA ALA A 10 14.03 9.38 -31.27
C ALA A 10 12.89 10.33 -31.72
N LEU A 11 13.20 11.62 -31.91
CA LEU A 11 12.25 12.62 -32.39
C LEU A 11 12.44 12.97 -33.87
N ASP A 12 13.45 12.39 -34.53
CA ASP A 12 13.75 12.62 -35.94
C ASP A 12 12.59 12.16 -36.84
N GLY A 13 12.28 12.95 -37.87
CA GLY A 13 11.21 12.68 -38.84
C GLY A 13 9.78 12.87 -38.33
N LEU A 14 9.59 13.36 -37.10
CA LEU A 14 8.26 13.62 -36.54
C LEU A 14 7.52 14.75 -37.28
N ASP A 15 8.26 15.73 -37.80
CA ASP A 15 7.75 16.83 -38.62
C ASP A 15 7.31 16.39 -40.02
N ASP A 16 7.87 15.29 -40.51
CA ASP A 16 7.53 14.67 -41.80
C ASP A 16 6.45 13.57 -41.70
N ALA A 17 5.91 13.33 -40.50
CA ALA A 17 4.92 12.28 -40.26
C ALA A 17 3.64 12.52 -41.08
N ASN A 18 3.19 11.49 -41.79
CA ASN A 18 1.92 11.56 -42.51
C ASN A 18 0.71 11.47 -41.54
N ASP A 19 -0.50 11.74 -42.04
CA ASP A 19 -1.71 11.76 -41.21
C ASP A 19 -1.95 10.46 -40.43
N ALA A 20 -1.64 9.30 -41.02
CA ALA A 20 -1.83 8.00 -40.36
C ALA A 20 -0.81 7.80 -39.23
N GLU A 21 0.44 8.20 -39.46
CA GLU A 21 1.51 8.17 -38.45
C GLU A 21 1.22 9.15 -37.31
N ALA A 22 0.84 10.40 -37.64
CA ALA A 22 0.45 11.40 -36.65
C ALA A 22 -0.73 10.92 -35.79
N ALA A 23 -1.73 10.26 -36.39
CA ALA A 23 -2.83 9.66 -35.65
C ALA A 23 -2.37 8.54 -34.72
N ALA A 24 -1.46 7.66 -35.17
CA ALA A 24 -0.92 6.59 -34.35
C ALA A 24 -0.14 7.14 -33.14
N ILE A 25 0.65 8.19 -33.34
CA ILE A 25 1.41 8.87 -32.28
C ILE A 25 0.45 9.51 -31.28
N ALA A 26 -0.59 10.21 -31.74
CA ALA A 26 -1.60 10.80 -30.87
C ALA A 26 -2.32 9.73 -30.03
N VAL A 27 -2.66 8.58 -30.63
CA VAL A 27 -3.26 7.44 -29.92
C VAL A 27 -2.31 6.88 -28.86
N ALA A 28 -1.02 6.73 -29.18
CA ALA A 28 -0.02 6.24 -28.22
C ALA A 28 0.13 7.19 -27.02
N ILE A 29 0.19 8.50 -27.26
CA ILE A 29 0.25 9.51 -26.19
C ILE A 29 -1.02 9.46 -25.33
N ALA A 30 -2.20 9.42 -25.94
CA ALA A 30 -3.47 9.36 -25.23
C ALA A 30 -3.63 8.06 -24.42
N ALA A 31 -3.12 6.93 -24.92
CA ALA A 31 -3.05 5.68 -24.15
C ALA A 31 -2.11 5.84 -22.93
N HIS A 32 -0.90 6.36 -23.14
CA HIS A 32 0.05 6.57 -22.05
C HIS A 32 -0.50 7.47 -20.94
N LEU A 33 -1.16 8.58 -21.28
CA LEU A 33 -1.76 9.48 -20.29
C LEU A 33 -2.86 8.79 -19.48
N ARG A 34 -3.75 8.04 -20.13
CA ARG A 34 -4.79 7.26 -19.45
C ARG A 34 -4.21 6.22 -18.50
N ASP A 35 -3.13 5.54 -18.90
CA ASP A 35 -2.45 4.57 -18.04
C ASP A 35 -1.83 5.24 -16.81
N ARG A 36 -1.23 6.43 -16.97
CA ARG A 36 -0.70 7.20 -15.84
C ARG A 36 -1.80 7.66 -14.89
N GLU A 37 -2.93 8.11 -15.40
CA GLU A 37 -4.08 8.50 -14.60
C GLU A 37 -4.64 7.31 -13.81
N ALA A 38 -4.79 6.15 -14.45
CA ALA A 38 -5.21 4.92 -13.79
C ALA A 38 -4.23 4.49 -12.69
N ALA A 39 -2.92 4.56 -12.96
CA ALA A 39 -1.89 4.27 -11.97
C ALA A 39 -1.92 5.25 -10.79
N ALA A 40 -2.12 6.55 -11.05
CA ALA A 40 -2.26 7.55 -10.00
C ALA A 40 -3.51 7.33 -9.14
N ALA A 41 -4.65 7.00 -9.76
CA ALA A 41 -5.88 6.66 -9.06
C ALA A 41 -5.72 5.41 -8.17
N ALA A 42 -5.05 4.38 -8.68
CA ALA A 42 -4.74 3.17 -7.91
C ALA A 42 -3.83 3.48 -6.71
N ALA A 43 -2.80 4.30 -6.89
CA ALA A 43 -1.91 4.72 -5.81
C ALA A 43 -2.66 5.53 -4.73
N ALA A 44 -3.56 6.44 -5.13
CA ALA A 44 -4.38 7.21 -4.21
C ALA A 44 -5.34 6.30 -3.40
N ALA A 45 -5.95 5.31 -4.05
CA ALA A 45 -6.81 4.35 -3.36
C ALA A 45 -6.04 3.48 -2.35
N ALA A 46 -4.82 3.05 -2.69
CA ALA A 46 -3.97 2.30 -1.78
C ALA A 46 -3.57 3.14 -0.54
N ALA A 47 -3.17 4.40 -0.74
CA ALA A 47 -2.84 5.31 0.35
C ALA A 47 -4.02 5.55 1.31
N ALA A 48 -5.25 5.70 0.78
CA ALA A 48 -6.44 5.87 1.60
C ALA A 48 -6.74 4.63 2.48
N GLY A 49 -6.55 3.42 1.95
CA GLY A 49 -6.72 2.16 2.68
C GLY A 49 -5.68 1.95 3.80
N ASP A 50 -4.44 2.36 3.55
CA ASP A 50 -3.34 2.30 4.53
C ASP A 50 -3.51 3.31 5.66
N GLU A 51 -3.95 4.54 5.36
CA GLU A 51 -4.23 5.54 6.38
C GLU A 51 -5.35 5.11 7.34
N GLU A 52 -6.40 4.51 6.81
CA GLU A 52 -7.52 4.05 7.62
C GLU A 52 -7.15 2.81 8.47
N THR A 53 -6.35 1.90 7.94
CA THR A 53 -5.82 0.76 8.69
C THR A 53 -4.81 1.19 9.76
N GLY A 54 -3.90 2.12 9.43
CA GLY A 54 -2.94 2.71 10.34
C GLY A 54 -3.62 3.46 11.48
N ARG A 55 -4.61 4.32 11.21
CA ARG A 55 -5.37 5.04 12.25
C ARG A 55 -6.04 4.07 13.24
N ARG A 56 -6.59 2.96 12.76
CA ARG A 56 -7.19 1.93 13.62
C ARG A 56 -6.16 1.20 14.49
N SER A 57 -4.98 0.89 13.96
CA SER A 57 -3.95 0.18 14.71
C SER A 57 -3.33 1.05 15.82
N TRP A 58 -3.05 2.33 15.56
CA TRP A 58 -2.57 3.27 16.58
C TRP A 58 -3.60 3.53 17.69
N GLY A 59 -4.89 3.64 17.33
CA GLY A 59 -5.97 3.78 18.32
C GLY A 59 -6.15 2.53 19.18
N PHE A 60 -6.00 1.33 18.59
CA PHE A 60 -6.04 0.08 19.34
C PHE A 60 -4.83 -0.09 20.26
N ALA A 61 -3.61 0.17 19.78
CA ALA A 61 -2.39 0.12 20.58
C ALA A 61 -2.40 1.13 21.74
N GLY A 62 -2.91 2.35 21.52
CA GLY A 62 -3.08 3.34 22.58
C GLY A 62 -4.15 2.96 23.62
N ARG A 63 -5.23 2.29 23.20
CA ARG A 63 -6.18 1.69 24.15
C ARG A 63 -5.55 0.55 24.93
N LEU A 64 -4.76 -0.31 24.28
CA LEU A 64 -4.09 -1.44 24.92
C LEU A 64 -2.99 -0.97 25.89
N SER A 65 -2.27 0.13 25.60
CA SER A 65 -1.27 0.69 26.54
C SER A 65 -1.91 1.30 27.79
N GLY A 66 -3.15 1.80 27.69
CA GLY A 66 -3.94 2.22 28.84
C GLY A 66 -4.46 1.06 29.70
N ILE A 67 -4.57 -0.14 29.10
CA ILE A 67 -4.89 -1.37 29.82
C ILE A 67 -3.55 -2.07 30.10
N ALA A 68 -2.83 -1.60 31.12
CA ALA A 68 -1.61 -2.25 31.58
C ALA A 68 -1.92 -3.64 32.17
N VAL A 69 -2.16 -4.64 31.31
CA VAL A 69 -2.27 -6.04 31.70
C VAL A 69 -0.85 -6.56 31.89
N SER A 70 -0.31 -6.36 33.10
CA SER A 70 0.80 -7.18 33.54
C SER A 70 0.28 -8.60 33.69
N ALA A 71 0.53 -9.47 32.71
CA ALA A 71 0.30 -10.90 32.89
C ALA A 71 1.11 -11.35 34.11
N LYS A 72 0.42 -11.70 35.21
CA LYS A 72 1.09 -12.27 36.38
C LYS A 72 1.80 -13.55 35.93
N ARG A 73 3.00 -13.79 36.45
CA ARG A 73 3.76 -15.02 36.19
C ARG A 73 2.84 -16.23 36.44
N PRO A 74 2.68 -17.15 35.48
CA PRO A 74 1.84 -18.32 35.66
C PRO A 74 2.37 -19.17 36.84
N PRO A 75 1.48 -19.71 37.69
CA PRO A 75 1.88 -20.67 38.70
C PRO A 75 2.50 -21.93 38.07
N ALA A 76 3.34 -22.64 38.82
CA ALA A 76 4.04 -23.83 38.30
C ALA A 76 3.10 -24.97 37.85
N SER A 77 1.82 -24.91 38.22
CA SER A 77 0.77 -25.84 37.80
C SER A 77 0.08 -25.45 36.48
N THR A 78 0.47 -24.33 35.85
CA THR A 78 -0.08 -23.94 34.55
C THR A 78 0.38 -24.93 33.47
N PRO A 79 -0.57 -25.53 32.72
CA PRO A 79 -0.24 -26.35 31.56
C PRO A 79 0.65 -25.58 30.59
N ALA A 80 1.65 -26.24 30.00
CA ALA A 80 2.58 -25.61 29.05
C ALA A 80 1.93 -25.31 27.68
N ASP A 81 0.73 -25.81 27.45
CA ASP A 81 -0.07 -25.55 26.26
C ASP A 81 -1.00 -24.35 26.49
N ASP A 82 -0.84 -23.31 25.65
CA ASP A 82 -1.54 -22.04 25.80
C ASP A 82 -3.06 -22.18 25.68
N TRP A 83 -3.53 -23.10 24.85
CA TRP A 83 -4.96 -23.32 24.64
C TRP A 83 -5.64 -23.96 25.85
N THR A 84 -4.95 -24.94 26.43
CA THR A 84 -5.37 -25.61 27.67
C THR A 84 -5.28 -24.69 28.89
N ALA A 85 -4.31 -23.77 28.92
CA ALA A 85 -4.20 -22.76 29.96
C ALA A 85 -5.36 -21.75 29.89
N ALA A 86 -5.74 -21.32 28.69
CA ALA A 86 -6.85 -20.39 28.47
C ALA A 86 -8.21 -20.98 28.91
N ASP A 87 -8.47 -22.25 28.62
CA ASP A 87 -9.70 -22.96 29.04
C ASP A 87 -9.83 -23.07 30.56
N ARG A 88 -8.71 -23.08 31.29
CA ARG A 88 -8.66 -23.20 32.77
C ARG A 88 -8.33 -21.89 33.48
N ALA A 89 -8.47 -20.76 32.80
CA ALA A 89 -8.17 -19.45 33.38
C ALA A 89 -9.03 -19.12 34.60
N ASP A 90 -10.17 -19.79 34.81
CA ASP A 90 -11.02 -19.64 36.00
C ASP A 90 -10.36 -20.15 37.30
N ARG A 91 -9.30 -20.96 37.20
CA ARG A 91 -8.63 -21.61 38.36
C ARG A 91 -7.34 -20.93 38.79
N PHE A 92 -6.94 -19.83 38.13
CA PHE A 92 -5.71 -19.07 38.38
C PHE A 92 -6.02 -17.61 38.68
#